data_AF-A0A554LTZ4-F1
#
_entry.id   AF-A0A554LTZ4-F1
#
_cell.length_a   1.000
_cell.length_b   1.000
_cell.length_c   1.000
_cell.angle_alpha   90.00
_cell.angle_beta   90.00
_cell.angle_gamma   90.00
#
_symmetry.space_group_name_H-M   'P 1'
#
loop_
_entity.id
_entity.type
_entity.pdbx_description
1 polymer ?
#
loop_
_entity_poly.entity_id
_entity_poly.type
_entity_poly.pdbx_seq_one_letter_code
_entity_poly.pdbx_strand_id
1 'polypeptide(L)'
;MKKDTHPTYYPDAKIICACGNTLTTGSTLKEIRVEICSKCHPFFTGKQKLVDTAKRVDRFKKLMEKREEIRKKVKGKSPKKS
;
A
#
# COMPACT_ATOMS: atom_id res chain seq x y z
N MET A 1 32.09 17.93 18.49
CA MET A 1 32.90 16.75 18.13
C MET A 1 34.16 16.76 18.96
N LYS A 2 34.34 15.83 19.89
CA LYS A 2 35.64 15.59 20.53
C LYS A 2 36.45 14.68 19.60
N LYS A 3 37.74 14.99 19.39
CA LYS A 3 38.56 14.40 18.31
C LYS A 3 38.72 12.87 18.38
N ASP A 4 38.57 12.26 19.57
CA ASP A 4 38.94 10.85 19.78
C ASP A 4 37.77 9.89 20.08
N THR A 5 36.54 10.38 20.23
CA THR A 5 35.41 9.53 20.64
C THR A 5 34.20 9.59 19.71
N HIS A 6 34.30 10.30 18.58
CA HIS A 6 33.17 10.51 17.67
C HIS A 6 33.46 9.91 16.29
N PRO A 7 32.52 9.14 15.72
CA PRO A 7 32.66 8.61 14.37
C PRO A 7 32.65 9.74 13.33
N THR A 8 33.33 9.50 12.21
CA THR A 8 33.45 10.48 11.12
C THR A 8 32.06 10.87 10.61
N TYR A 9 31.71 12.14 10.76
CA TYR A 9 30.46 12.69 10.28
C TYR A 9 30.68 13.37 8.94
N TYR A 10 29.89 12.99 7.95
CA TYR A 10 29.88 13.59 6.62
C TYR A 10 28.67 14.52 6.51
N PRO A 11 28.86 15.84 6.34
CA PRO A 11 27.75 16.77 6.15
C PRO A 11 27.01 16.55 4.82
N ASP A 12 27.68 15.95 3.83
CA ASP A 12 27.20 15.79 2.45
C ASP A 12 26.79 14.34 2.11
N ALA A 13 26.13 13.61 3.02
CA ALA A 13 25.70 12.25 2.70
C ALA A 13 24.55 12.25 1.69
N LYS A 14 24.66 11.39 0.66
CA LYS A 14 23.65 11.24 -0.39
C LYS A 14 22.67 10.12 -0.01
N ILE A 15 21.41 10.46 0.13
CA ILE A 15 20.31 9.52 0.34
C ILE A 15 19.64 9.28 -1.03
N ILE A 16 19.71 8.05 -1.54
CA ILE A 16 19.11 7.65 -2.81
C ILE A 16 17.84 6.85 -2.51
N CYS A 17 16.68 7.41 -2.88
CA CYS A 17 15.40 6.75 -2.76
C CYS A 17 15.10 5.88 -3.98
N ALA A 18 14.43 4.73 -3.79
CA ALA A 18 13.88 3.92 -4.89
C ALA A 18 12.92 4.68 -5.81
N CYS A 19 12.33 5.76 -5.30
CA CYS A 19 11.48 6.69 -6.04
C CYS A 19 12.22 7.67 -6.97
N GLY A 20 13.55 7.58 -7.06
CA GLY A 20 14.39 8.47 -7.88
C GLY A 20 14.74 9.80 -7.22
N ASN A 21 14.32 10.04 -5.98
CA ASN A 21 14.66 11.26 -5.25
C ASN A 21 16.01 11.13 -4.55
N THR A 22 16.89 12.12 -4.71
CA THR A 22 18.19 12.21 -4.03
C THR A 22 18.17 13.35 -3.00
N LEU A 23 18.42 13.04 -1.73
CA LEU A 23 18.49 14.04 -0.65
C LEU A 23 19.93 14.12 -0.15
N THR A 24 20.43 15.33 0.10
CA THR A 24 21.70 15.56 0.79
C THR A 24 21.42 15.82 2.26
N THR A 25 21.99 15.03 3.16
CA THR A 25 21.80 15.15 4.62
C THR A 25 23.09 14.77 5.32
N GLY A 26 23.33 15.28 6.53
CA GLY A 26 24.52 14.88 7.29
C GLY A 26 24.36 13.50 7.94
N SER A 27 25.30 12.60 7.70
CA SER A 27 25.33 11.24 8.27
C SER A 27 26.77 10.75 8.48
N THR A 28 26.94 9.70 9.28
CA THR A 28 28.23 9.01 9.41
C THR A 28 28.58 8.14 8.19
N LEU A 29 27.61 7.91 7.31
CA LEU A 29 27.76 7.16 6.06
C LEU A 29 27.69 8.11 4.86
N LYS A 30 28.51 7.89 3.84
CA LYS A 30 28.55 8.74 2.62
C LYS A 30 27.35 8.55 1.70
N GLU A 31 26.84 7.31 1.60
CA GLU A 31 25.70 6.97 0.76
C GLU A 31 24.71 6.09 1.53
N ILE A 32 23.42 6.42 1.44
CA ILE A 32 22.33 5.71 2.11
C ILE A 32 21.28 5.39 1.06
N ARG A 33 20.99 4.10 0.86
CA ARG A 33 19.90 3.66 -0.03
C ARG A 33 18.66 3.40 0.81
N VAL A 34 17.54 4.02 0.43
CA VAL A 34 16.28 3.94 1.18
C VAL A 34 15.14 3.59 0.24
N GLU A 35 14.23 2.73 0.67
CA GLU A 35 13.09 2.32 -0.15
C GLU A 35 11.97 3.37 -0.15
N ILE A 36 11.80 4.10 0.95
CA ILE A 36 10.72 5.07 1.13
C ILE A 36 11.28 6.37 1.72
N CYS A 37 11.06 7.50 1.06
CA CYS A 37 11.41 8.83 1.60
C CYS A 37 10.16 9.65 1.95
N SER A 38 10.36 10.84 2.52
CA SER A 38 9.29 11.78 2.88
C SER A 38 8.34 12.10 1.71
N LYS A 39 8.85 12.08 0.48
CA LYS A 39 8.05 12.32 -0.72
C LYS A 39 7.10 11.16 -1.09
N CYS A 40 7.37 9.96 -0.59
CA CYS A 40 6.70 8.73 -1.00
C CYS A 40 5.98 8.00 0.12
N HIS A 41 6.28 8.34 1.38
CA HIS A 41 5.64 7.67 2.50
C HIS A 41 4.14 7.98 2.47
N PRO A 42 3.26 6.95 2.50
CA PRO A 42 1.80 7.11 2.44
C PRO A 42 1.25 8.12 3.46
N PHE A 43 1.94 8.27 4.59
CA PHE A 43 1.66 9.27 5.62
C PHE A 43 1.74 10.72 5.11
N PHE A 44 2.80 11.08 4.37
CA PHE A 44 3.00 12.45 3.87
C PHE A 44 2.16 12.73 2.62
N THR A 45 1.90 11.71 1.81
CA THR A 45 1.09 11.85 0.59
C THR A 45 -0.42 11.89 0.85
N GLY A 46 -0.86 11.77 2.11
CA GLY A 46 -2.26 11.97 2.52
C GLY A 46 -3.26 10.95 1.98
N LYS A 47 -2.82 9.97 1.17
CA LYS A 47 -3.65 8.88 0.69
C LYS A 47 -3.76 7.81 1.78
N GLN A 48 -4.37 8.16 2.91
CA GLN A 48 -5.07 7.15 3.69
C GLN A 48 -6.05 6.50 2.74
N LYS A 49 -5.80 5.23 2.39
CA LYS A 49 -6.82 4.40 1.75
C LYS A 49 -7.99 4.39 2.73
N LEU A 50 -8.98 5.27 2.51
CA LEU A 50 -10.30 5.11 3.09
C LEU A 50 -10.71 3.69 2.75
N VAL A 51 -10.70 2.82 3.75
CA VAL A 51 -11.15 1.44 3.60
C VAL A 51 -12.67 1.55 3.43
N ASP A 52 -13.05 1.69 2.17
CA ASP A 52 -14.36 2.14 1.73
C ASP A 52 -15.46 1.19 2.23
N THR A 53 -16.20 1.63 3.24
CA THR A 53 -17.35 0.93 3.82
C THR A 53 -18.46 0.73 2.80
N ALA A 54 -18.51 1.53 1.73
CA ALA A 54 -19.50 1.42 0.65
C ALA A 54 -19.44 0.06 -0.06
N LYS A 55 -18.26 -0.57 -0.12
CA LYS A 55 -18.07 -1.82 -0.87
C LYS A 55 -18.74 -3.04 -0.22
N ARG A 56 -19.15 -2.96 1.04
CA ARG A 56 -19.88 -4.05 1.72
C ARG A 56 -21.31 -4.17 1.23
N VAL A 57 -22.00 -3.05 1.05
CA VAL A 57 -23.40 -3.01 0.55
C VAL A 57 -23.46 -3.51 -0.89
N ASP A 58 -22.53 -3.06 -1.74
CA ASP A 58 -22.47 -3.49 -3.14
C ASP A 58 -22.13 -4.98 -3.28
N ARG A 59 -21.27 -5.53 -2.41
CA ARG A 59 -21.00 -6.97 -2.37
C ARG A 59 -22.23 -7.77 -1.95
N PHE A 60 -23.01 -7.26 -0.99
CA PHE A 60 -24.24 -7.91 -0.55
C PHE A 60 -25.29 -7.95 -1.67
N LYS A 61 -25.52 -6.83 -2.37
CA LYS A 61 -26.44 -6.76 -3.52
C LYS A 61 -26.04 -7.76 -4.61
N LYS A 62 -24.76 -7.80 -4.99
CA LYS A 62 -24.22 -8.76 -5.98
C LYS A 62 -24.39 -10.22 -5.57
N LEU A 63 -24.28 -10.52 -4.26
CA LEU A 63 -24.50 -11.87 -3.75
C LEU A 63 -25.97 -12.28 -3.84
N MET A 64 -26.88 -11.36 -3.53
CA MET A 64 -28.33 -11.59 -3.59
C MET A 64 -28.80 -11.80 -5.03
N GLU A 65 -28.33 -10.99 -5.99
CA GLU A 65 -28.62 -11.16 -7.41
C GLU A 65 -28.16 -12.54 -7.92
N LYS A 66 -26.93 -12.95 -7.62
CA LYS A 66 -26.42 -14.30 -7.95
C LYS A 66 -27.26 -15.40 -7.33
N ARG A 67 -27.74 -15.23 -6.08
CA ARG A 67 -28.59 -16.21 -5.41
C ARG A 67 -29.94 -16.37 -6.11
N GLU A 68 -30.53 -15.28 -6.61
CA GLU A 68 -31.78 -15.34 -7.37
C GLU A 68 -31.60 -16.01 -8.73
N GLU A 69 -30.51 -15.72 -9.44
CA GLU A 69 -30.18 -16.39 -10.70
C GLU A 69 -30.01 -17.91 -10.52
N ILE A 70 -29.30 -18.32 -9.47
CA ILE A 70 -29.12 -19.74 -9.13
C ILE A 70 -30.47 -20.37 -8.78
N ARG A 71 -31.32 -19.70 -7.99
CA ARG A 71 -32.67 -20.19 -7.67
C ARG A 71 -33.56 -20.35 -8.89
N LYS A 72 -33.51 -19.42 -9.86
CA LYS A 72 -34.27 -19.51 -11.11
C LYS A 72 -33.77 -20.69 -11.96
N LYS A 73 -32.45 -20.89 -12.07
CA LYS A 73 -31.84 -22.03 -12.78
C LYS A 73 -32.20 -23.38 -12.15
N VAL A 74 -32.24 -23.47 -10.81
CA VAL A 74 -32.63 -24.70 -10.10
C VAL A 74 -34.12 -25.01 -10.29
N LYS A 75 -35.01 -24.01 -10.27
CA LYS A 75 -36.45 -24.20 -10.54
C LYS A 75 -36.75 -24.62 -11.99
N GLY A 76 -35.89 -24.28 -12.95
CA GLY A 76 -36.02 -24.71 -14.36
C GLY A 76 -35.51 -26.14 -14.63
N LYS A 77 -34.75 -26.74 -13.70
CA LYS A 77 -34.26 -28.13 -13.76
C LYS A 77 -35.05 -29.01 -12.80
N SER A 78 -36.38 -29.02 -12.93
CA SER A 78 -37.19 -30.10 -12.35
C SER A 78 -36.78 -31.41 -13.02
N PRO A 79 -36.36 -32.46 -12.29
CA PRO A 79 -36.04 -33.74 -12.92
C PRO A 79 -37.33 -34.32 -13.49
N LYS A 80 -37.33 -34.67 -14.79
CA LYS A 80 -38.33 -35.59 -15.35
C LYS A 80 -38.32 -36.84 -14.45
N LYS A 81 -39.43 -37.09 -13.74
CA LYS A 81 -39.69 -38.35 -13.04
C LYS A 81 -39.54 -39.49 -14.05
N SER A 82 -38.67 -40.45 -13.74
CA SER A 82 -38.71 -41.80 -14.32
C SER A 82 -39.98 -42.53 -13.88
#